data_AF-A0A418X7R4-F1
#
_entry.id   AF-A0A418X7R4-F1
#
_cell.length_a   1.000
_cell.length_b   1.000
_cell.length_c   1.000
_cell.angle_alpha   90.00
_cell.angle_beta   90.00
_cell.angle_gamma   90.00
#
_symmetry.space_group_name_H-M   'P 1'
#
loop_
_entity.id
_entity.type
_entity.pdbx_description
1 polymer ?
#
loop_
_entity_poly.entity_id
_entity_poly.type
_entity_poly.pdbx_seq_one_letter_code
_entity_poly.pdbx_strand_id
1 'polypeptide(L)'
;EEVKQEFGGKEFSFTIHKCSDKSGKQLGAAVESTTGGFGGDLKVLVGFDTEGKIMGYTVLQASETPGLGAKAATWFQKDGKGSIIGKTPKDGDLHVSKDDKSGNAVDAITASTITSRAFLKAI
;
A
#
# COMPACT_ATOMS: atom_id res chain seq x y z
N GLU A 1 -16.32 -0.68 -7.07
CA GLU A 1 -16.05 -1.05 -8.48
C GLU A 1 -14.83 -1.95 -8.47
N GLU A 2 -14.84 -3.08 -9.17
CA GLU A 2 -13.67 -3.94 -9.27
C GLU A 2 -12.96 -3.67 -10.60
N VAL A 3 -11.66 -3.42 -10.54
CA VAL A 3 -10.80 -3.11 -11.68
C VAL A 3 -9.64 -4.09 -11.68
N LYS A 4 -9.46 -4.80 -12.80
CA LYS A 4 -8.31 -5.68 -13.01
C LYS A 4 -7.28 -4.96 -13.87
N GLN A 5 -6.02 -4.98 -13.45
CA GLN A 5 -4.91 -4.43 -14.22
C GLN A 5 -3.75 -5.41 -14.27
N GLU A 6 -3.04 -5.42 -15.38
CA GLU A 6 -1.83 -6.23 -15.54
C GLU A 6 -0.59 -5.35 -15.35
N PHE A 7 0.24 -5.72 -14.37
CA PHE A 7 1.53 -5.08 -14.13
C PHE A 7 2.65 -6.11 -14.18
N GLY A 8 3.56 -5.98 -15.15
CA GLY A 8 4.71 -6.88 -15.30
C GLY A 8 4.33 -8.35 -15.50
N GLY A 9 3.26 -8.61 -16.27
CA GLY A 9 2.77 -9.96 -16.56
C GLY A 9 2.04 -10.65 -15.39
N LYS A 10 1.65 -9.90 -14.36
CA LYS A 10 0.78 -10.38 -13.28
C LYS A 10 -0.49 -9.53 -13.23
N GLU A 11 -1.64 -10.20 -13.15
CA GLU A 11 -2.94 -9.57 -12.93
C GLU A 11 -3.05 -9.16 -11.45
N PHE A 12 -3.47 -7.92 -11.22
CA PHE A 12 -3.83 -7.35 -9.94
C PHE A 12 -5.30 -6.94 -9.98
N SER A 13 -6.06 -7.34 -8.96
CA SER A 13 -7.44 -6.89 -8.77
C SER A 13 -7.49 -5.79 -7.73
N PHE A 14 -8.20 -4.72 -8.05
CA PHE A 14 -8.43 -3.57 -7.20
C PHE A 14 -9.93 -3.35 -6.98
N THR A 15 -10.35 -3.26 -5.72
CA THR A 15 -11.72 -2.85 -5.39
C THR A 15 -11.73 -1.39 -4.96
N ILE A 16 -12.33 -0.54 -5.79
CA ILE A 16 -12.40 0.90 -5.57
C ILE A 16 -13.72 1.26 -4.90
N HIS A 17 -13.60 1.92 -3.74
CA HIS A 17 -14.68 2.49 -2.95
C HIS A 17 -14.59 4.01 -3.01
N LYS A 18 -15.50 4.67 -3.76
CA LYS A 18 -15.52 6.14 -3.88
C LYS A 18 -16.03 6.75 -2.57
N CYS A 19 -15.36 7.80 -2.09
CA CYS A 19 -15.71 8.47 -0.84
C CYS A 19 -16.21 9.90 -1.11
N SER A 20 -17.38 10.23 -0.59
CA SER A 20 -17.95 11.58 -0.66
C SER A 20 -18.47 12.04 0.70
N ASP A 21 -18.53 13.35 0.91
CA ASP A 21 -19.18 13.92 2.09
C ASP A 21 -20.72 13.88 1.98
N LYS A 22 -21.40 14.38 3.03
CA LYS A 22 -22.88 14.45 3.07
C LYS A 22 -23.48 15.34 1.99
N SER A 23 -22.69 16.23 1.39
CA SER A 23 -23.10 17.14 0.33
C SER A 23 -22.82 16.57 -1.07
N GLY A 24 -22.27 15.35 -1.16
CA GLY A 24 -21.91 14.70 -2.42
C GLY A 24 -20.56 15.15 -3.01
N LYS A 25 -19.79 15.98 -2.28
CA LYS A 25 -18.45 16.38 -2.71
C LYS A 25 -17.53 15.18 -2.62
N GLN A 26 -16.82 14.88 -3.70
CA GLN A 26 -15.81 13.82 -3.73
C GLN A 26 -14.64 14.18 -2.81
N LEU A 27 -14.29 13.25 -1.93
CA LEU A 27 -13.15 13.36 -1.00
C LEU A 27 -11.95 12.52 -1.45
N GLY A 28 -12.20 11.53 -2.32
CA GLY A 28 -11.18 10.60 -2.80
C GLY A 28 -11.75 9.20 -2.95
N ALA A 29 -10.90 8.19 -2.80
CA ALA A 29 -11.30 6.79 -2.88
C ALA A 29 -10.46 5.91 -1.93
N ALA A 30 -11.09 4.87 -1.40
CA ALA A 30 -10.39 3.78 -0.75
C ALA A 30 -10.26 2.61 -1.72
N VAL A 31 -9.06 2.09 -1.91
CA VAL A 31 -8.75 1.03 -2.87
C VAL A 31 -8.25 -0.18 -2.11
N GLU A 32 -8.93 -1.30 -2.27
CA GLU A 32 -8.45 -2.60 -1.79
C GLU A 32 -7.61 -3.26 -2.86
N SER A 33 -6.52 -3.90 -2.43
CA SER A 33 -5.67 -4.71 -3.30
C SER A 33 -5.16 -5.92 -2.54
N THR A 34 -4.87 -6.98 -3.28
CA THR A 34 -4.29 -8.22 -2.74
C THR A 34 -3.00 -8.53 -3.48
N THR A 35 -1.95 -8.84 -2.73
CA THR A 35 -0.66 -9.30 -3.26
C THR A 35 -0.16 -10.51 -2.49
N GLY A 36 0.83 -11.22 -3.04
CA GLY A 36 1.52 -12.29 -2.30
C GLY A 36 2.58 -11.72 -1.36
N GLY A 37 2.39 -11.92 -0.05
CA GLY A 37 3.38 -11.66 0.99
C GLY A 37 4.35 -12.83 1.19
N PHE A 38 5.09 -12.83 2.30
CA PHE A 38 6.01 -13.91 2.68
C PHE A 38 5.25 -15.18 3.10
N GLY A 39 4.18 -15.03 3.89
CA GLY A 39 3.44 -16.17 4.45
C GLY A 39 2.12 -16.49 3.77
N GLY A 40 1.77 -15.78 2.69
CA GLY A 40 0.50 -15.93 1.97
C GLY A 40 -0.03 -14.59 1.49
N ASP A 41 -1.34 -14.51 1.24
CA ASP A 41 -1.97 -13.29 0.74
C ASP A 41 -1.87 -12.14 1.76
N LEU A 42 -1.50 -10.97 1.23
CA LEU A 42 -1.48 -9.69 1.89
C LEU A 42 -2.54 -8.80 1.24
N LYS A 43 -3.63 -8.55 1.96
CA LYS A 43 -4.71 -7.66 1.53
C LYS A 43 -4.62 -6.34 2.27
N VAL A 44 -4.63 -5.23 1.52
CA VAL A 44 -4.55 -3.88 2.06
C VAL A 44 -5.70 -3.03 1.53
N LEU A 45 -6.17 -2.08 2.34
CA LEU A 45 -7.08 -1.01 1.95
C LEU A 45 -6.34 0.31 2.09
N VAL A 46 -6.20 1.06 1.01
CA VAL A 46 -5.45 2.31 0.95
C VAL A 46 -6.39 3.45 0.62
N GLY A 47 -6.40 4.50 1.45
CA GLY A 47 -7.17 5.71 1.21
C GLY A 47 -6.33 6.72 0.42
N PHE A 48 -6.88 7.20 -0.69
CA PHE A 48 -6.31 8.26 -1.50
C PHE A 48 -7.22 9.48 -1.48
N ASP A 49 -6.63 10.68 -1.45
CA ASP A 49 -7.37 11.91 -1.72
C ASP A 49 -7.64 12.09 -3.23
N THR A 50 -8.32 13.18 -3.59
CA THR A 50 -8.63 13.50 -5.00
C THR A 50 -7.39 13.74 -5.87
N GLU A 51 -6.24 14.03 -5.26
CA GLU A 51 -4.98 14.25 -5.95
C GLU A 51 -4.15 12.95 -6.05
N GLY A 52 -4.62 11.84 -5.48
CA GLY A 52 -3.94 10.55 -5.50
C GLY A 52 -2.82 10.44 -4.46
N LYS A 53 -2.83 11.32 -3.45
CA LYS A 53 -1.92 11.22 -2.30
C LYS A 53 -2.51 10.26 -1.26
N ILE A 54 -1.64 9.45 -0.67
CA ILE A 54 -2.00 8.45 0.32
C ILE A 54 -2.35 9.15 1.64
N MET A 55 -3.60 9.00 2.06
CA MET A 55 -4.14 9.54 3.31
C MET A 55 -3.97 8.58 4.48
N GLY A 56 -4.02 7.27 4.20
CA GLY A 56 -4.00 6.23 5.22
C GLY A 56 -4.05 4.85 4.59
N TYR A 57 -3.79 3.82 5.37
CA TYR A 57 -4.05 2.45 4.97
C TYR A 57 -4.40 1.57 6.17
N THR A 58 -5.03 0.44 5.88
CA THR A 58 -5.28 -0.64 6.83
C THR A 58 -4.90 -1.96 6.18
N VAL A 59 -4.21 -2.83 6.94
CA VAL A 59 -3.99 -4.22 6.52
C VAL A 59 -5.24 -5.03 6.87
N LEU A 60 -5.91 -5.57 5.86
CA LEU A 60 -7.14 -6.36 6.02
C LEU A 60 -6.83 -7.84 6.27
N GLN A 61 -5.76 -8.36 5.66
CA GLN A 61 -5.33 -9.75 5.79
C GLN A 61 -3.81 -9.81 5.62
N ALA A 62 -3.14 -10.58 6.49
CA ALA A 62 -1.73 -10.89 6.36
C ALA A 62 -1.43 -12.21 7.09
N SER A 63 -0.61 -13.07 6.47
CA SER A 63 -0.12 -14.33 7.05
C SER A 63 1.37 -14.24 7.43
N GLU A 64 1.83 -13.03 7.76
CA GLU A 64 3.23 -12.72 7.99
C GLU A 64 3.75 -13.20 9.34
N THR A 65 5.07 -13.41 9.45
CA THR A 65 5.69 -13.84 10.70
C THR A 65 5.47 -12.80 11.82
N PRO A 66 4.90 -13.20 12.98
CA PRO A 66 4.70 -12.30 14.11
C PRO A 66 6.00 -11.63 14.57
N GLY A 67 5.94 -10.32 14.88
CA GLY A 67 7.10 -9.54 15.31
C GLY A 67 8.10 -9.15 14.19
N LEU A 68 7.92 -9.68 12.98
CA LEU A 68 8.70 -9.40 11.78
C LEU A 68 7.80 -8.71 10.74
N GLY A 69 7.33 -9.45 9.73
CA GLY A 69 6.51 -8.90 8.64
C GLY A 69 5.16 -8.36 9.11
N ALA A 70 4.59 -8.90 10.21
CA ALA A 70 3.35 -8.40 10.80
C ALA A 70 3.41 -6.92 11.22
N LYS A 71 4.63 -6.35 11.36
CA LYS A 71 4.83 -4.91 11.57
C LYS A 71 4.32 -4.06 10.42
N ALA A 72 4.04 -4.61 9.24
CA ALA A 72 3.48 -3.87 8.12
C ALA A 72 2.18 -3.12 8.47
N ALA A 73 1.41 -3.58 9.46
CA ALA A 73 0.22 -2.88 9.95
C ALA A 73 0.52 -1.48 10.52
N THR A 74 1.72 -1.26 11.06
CA THR A 74 2.11 -0.01 11.73
C THR A 74 3.34 0.67 11.14
N TRP A 75 4.23 -0.08 10.48
CA TRP A 75 5.53 0.40 10.03
C TRP A 75 5.46 1.48 8.95
N PHE A 76 4.46 1.40 8.06
CA PHE A 76 4.28 2.34 6.95
C PHE A 76 3.27 3.46 7.30
N GLN A 77 2.73 3.46 8.52
CA GLN A 77 1.79 4.49 8.98
C GLN A 77 2.51 5.83 9.15
N LYS A 78 1.76 6.91 9.44
CA LYS A 78 2.29 8.28 9.55
C LYS A 78 3.49 8.39 10.51
N ASP A 79 3.41 7.70 11.64
CA ASP A 79 4.45 7.72 12.69
C ASP A 79 5.46 6.57 12.54
N GLY A 80 5.30 5.74 11.51
CA GLY A 80 6.16 4.61 11.22
C GLY A 80 7.44 5.02 10.50
N LYS A 81 8.51 4.23 10.67
CA LYS A 81 9.81 4.50 10.05
C LYS A 81 9.76 4.47 8.53
N GLY A 82 8.91 3.62 7.96
CA GLY A 82 8.70 3.51 6.52
C GLY A 82 7.48 4.29 6.05
N SER A 83 7.15 5.45 6.63
CA SER A 83 5.88 6.11 6.33
C SER A 83 5.65 6.33 4.83
N ILE A 84 4.48 5.92 4.36
CA ILE A 84 3.97 6.21 3.00
C ILE A 84 2.94 7.33 2.98
N ILE A 85 2.51 7.79 4.16
CA ILE A 85 1.44 8.77 4.29
C ILE A 85 1.93 10.09 3.69
N GLY A 86 1.15 10.64 2.75
CA GLY A 86 1.51 11.84 2.02
C GLY A 86 2.34 11.61 0.76
N LYS A 87 2.77 10.38 0.44
CA LYS A 87 3.35 10.03 -0.86
C LYS A 87 2.24 9.82 -1.90
N THR A 88 2.61 9.84 -3.18
CA THR A 88 1.69 9.55 -4.29
C THR A 88 2.35 8.59 -5.28
N PRO A 89 1.66 7.51 -5.72
CA PRO A 89 2.15 6.64 -6.78
C PRO A 89 2.26 7.33 -8.15
N LYS A 90 1.67 8.52 -8.31
CA LYS A 90 1.75 9.31 -9.56
C LYS A 90 3.16 9.74 -9.92
N ASP A 91 4.00 9.95 -8.91
CA ASP A 91 5.40 10.40 -9.08
C ASP A 91 6.38 9.21 -9.24
N GLY A 92 5.85 7.98 -9.32
CA GLY A 92 6.61 6.74 -9.48
C GLY A 92 6.23 5.69 -8.44
N ASP A 93 6.63 4.44 -8.69
CA ASP A 93 6.27 3.33 -7.81
C ASP A 93 6.94 3.43 -6.44
N LEU A 94 6.18 3.06 -5.40
CA LEU A 94 6.73 2.87 -4.06
C LEU A 94 7.65 1.66 -4.04
N HIS A 95 8.86 1.83 -3.52
CA HIS A 95 9.84 0.76 -3.46
C HIS A 95 10.69 0.86 -2.20
N VAL A 96 11.33 -0.25 -1.84
CA VAL A 96 12.21 -0.25 -0.66
C VAL A 96 13.50 0.50 -0.97
N SER A 97 13.95 1.33 -0.01
CA SER A 97 15.16 2.17 -0.12
C SER A 97 16.47 1.40 -0.34
N LYS A 98 16.42 0.08 -0.17
CA LYS A 98 17.51 -0.86 -0.45
C LYS A 98 17.72 -1.13 -1.94
N ASP A 99 16.67 -0.97 -2.74
CA ASP A 99 16.70 -1.23 -4.19
C ASP A 99 17.19 0.04 -4.93
N ASP A 100 16.64 1.19 -4.57
CA ASP A 100 17.11 2.54 -4.95
C ASP A 100 16.67 3.53 -3.84
N LYS A 101 17.41 4.62 -3.65
CA LYS A 101 17.08 5.72 -2.73
C LYS A 101 16.39 6.91 -3.40
N SER A 102 16.17 6.86 -4.71
CA SER A 102 15.52 7.93 -5.47
C SER A 102 13.99 7.92 -5.33
N GLY A 103 13.35 9.06 -5.60
CA GLY A 103 11.89 9.16 -5.71
C GLY A 103 11.11 8.60 -4.52
N ASN A 104 10.20 7.67 -4.81
CA ASN A 104 9.30 7.03 -3.85
C ASN A 104 9.95 5.88 -3.05
N ALA A 105 11.22 6.03 -2.68
CA ALA A 105 11.92 5.12 -1.78
C ALA A 105 11.32 5.17 -0.35
N VAL A 106 11.25 4.00 0.29
CA VAL A 106 10.65 3.79 1.62
C VAL A 106 11.50 2.81 2.43
N ASP A 107 11.67 3.08 3.73
CA ASP A 107 12.41 2.18 4.59
C ASP A 107 11.65 0.85 4.82
N ALA A 108 12.31 -0.24 4.46
CA ALA A 108 11.79 -1.59 4.67
C ALA A 108 11.76 -1.96 6.16
N ILE A 109 10.84 -2.86 6.51
CA ILE A 109 10.85 -3.53 7.81
C ILE A 109 12.15 -4.35 7.92
N THR A 110 12.89 -4.13 9.00
CA THR A 110 14.14 -4.85 9.27
C THR A 110 13.90 -6.36 9.26
N ALA A 111 14.73 -7.09 8.51
CA ALA A 111 14.64 -8.53 8.32
C ALA A 111 13.30 -9.03 7.71
N SER A 112 12.51 -8.17 7.07
CA SER A 112 11.25 -8.53 6.39
C SER A 112 11.09 -7.81 5.05
N THR A 113 12.12 -7.89 4.21
CA THR A 113 12.12 -7.21 2.89
C THR A 113 11.08 -7.77 1.93
N ILE A 114 10.77 -9.07 1.97
CA ILE A 114 9.75 -9.70 1.12
C ILE A 114 8.38 -9.08 1.42
N THR A 115 7.99 -9.06 2.70
CA THR A 115 6.76 -8.40 3.17
C THR A 115 6.73 -6.93 2.81
N SER A 116 7.85 -6.22 2.98
CA SER A 116 7.94 -4.79 2.68
C SER A 116 7.71 -4.52 1.19
N ARG A 117 8.33 -5.29 0.30
CA ARG A 117 8.10 -5.17 -1.14
C ARG A 117 6.68 -5.55 -1.54
N ALA A 118 6.12 -6.61 -0.95
CA ALA A 118 4.73 -7.02 -1.21
C ALA A 118 3.75 -5.91 -0.82
N PHE A 119 3.93 -5.33 0.37
CA PHE A 119 3.11 -4.23 0.85
C PHE A 119 3.20 -3.00 -0.06
N LEU A 120 4.40 -2.55 -0.42
CA LEU A 120 4.58 -1.39 -1.29
C LEU A 120 4.05 -1.64 -2.70
N LYS A 121 4.15 -2.87 -3.21
CA LYS A 121 3.59 -3.27 -4.51
C LYS A 121 2.06 -3.33 -4.51
N ALA A 122 1.44 -3.50 -3.34
CA ALA A 122 -0.02 -3.51 -3.22
C ALA A 122 -0.62 -2.10 -3.32
N ILE A 123 0.19 -1.05 -3.23
CA ILE A 123 -0.23 0.35 -3.25
C ILE A 123 0.01 0.93 -4.64
#